data_AF-A0A0D7PED2-F1
#
_entry.id   AF-A0A0D7PED2-F1
#
_cell.length_a   1.000
_cell.length_b   1.000
_cell.length_c   1.000
_cell.angle_alpha   90.00
_cell.angle_beta   90.00
_cell.angle_gamma   90.00
#
_symmetry.space_group_name_H-M   'P 1'
#
loop_
_entity.id
_entity.type
_entity.pdbx_description
1 polymer ?
#
loop_
_entity_poly.entity_id
_entity_poly.type
_entity_poly.pdbx_seq_one_letter_code
_entity_poly.pdbx_strand_id
1 'polypeptide(L)'
;MFDDLMTLLVILSFGFPAIPWFFGARWGSRGVWLSTGFAVVTLLCCFPILFSVACGACGQGAIAIFMLGPIWIASALLTVTSAALAHYKFAR
;
A
#
# COMPACT_ATOMS: atom_id res chain seq x y z
N MET A 1 9.11 16.15 -10.34
CA MET A 1 9.37 15.75 -8.93
C MET A 1 8.07 15.46 -8.18
N PHE A 2 7.14 16.41 -8.05
CA PHE A 2 5.85 16.16 -7.41
C PHE A 2 5.01 15.15 -8.20
N ASP A 3 4.90 15.32 -9.52
CA ASP A 3 4.18 14.38 -10.39
C ASP A 3 4.79 12.97 -10.38
N ASP A 4 6.12 12.86 -10.48
CA ASP A 4 6.82 11.57 -10.40
C ASP A 4 6.57 10.84 -9.07
N LEU A 5 6.56 11.60 -7.95
CA LEU A 5 6.23 11.07 -6.64
C LEU A 5 4.79 10.55 -6.60
N MET A 6 3.83 11.28 -7.17
CA MET A 6 2.43 10.85 -7.24
C MET A 6 2.25 9.61 -8.10
N THR A 7 2.87 9.57 -9.28
CA THR A 7 2.83 8.39 -10.16
C THR A 7 3.41 7.16 -9.46
N LEU A 8 4.54 7.30 -8.77
CA LEU A 8 5.16 6.22 -8.00
C LEU A 8 4.20 5.70 -6.91
N LEU A 9 3.58 6.60 -6.14
CA LEU A 9 2.68 6.23 -5.05
C LEU A 9 1.39 5.57 -5.53
N VAL A 10 0.87 6.00 -6.68
CA VAL A 10 -0.27 5.31 -7.34
C VAL A 10 0.13 3.91 -7.76
N ILE A 11 1.26 3.75 -8.48
CA ILE A 11 1.73 2.43 -8.96
C ILE A 11 1.97 1.49 -7.78
N LEU A 12 2.62 1.97 -6.71
CA LEU A 12 2.90 1.17 -5.53
C LEU A 12 1.61 0.66 -4.86
N SER A 13 0.54 1.46 -4.89
CA SER A 13 -0.78 1.09 -4.37
C SER A 13 -1.38 -0.13 -5.06
N PHE A 14 -1.11 -0.32 -6.35
CA PHE A 14 -1.54 -1.51 -7.08
C PHE A 14 -0.65 -2.74 -6.82
N GLY A 15 0.60 -2.52 -6.40
CA GLY A 15 1.54 -3.59 -6.07
C GLY A 15 1.29 -4.25 -4.70
N PHE A 16 0.84 -3.48 -3.70
CA PHE A 16 0.64 -4.00 -2.33
C PHE A 16 -0.25 -5.25 -2.25
N PRO A 17 -1.39 -5.37 -2.97
CA PRO A 17 -2.21 -6.57 -2.93
C PRO A 17 -1.52 -7.85 -3.43
N ALA A 18 -0.45 -7.74 -4.22
CA ALA A 18 0.30 -8.90 -4.71
C ALA A 18 1.34 -9.42 -3.69
N ILE A 19 1.79 -8.57 -2.77
CA ILE A 19 2.86 -8.89 -1.79
C ILE A 19 2.55 -10.16 -0.97
N PRO A 20 1.33 -10.35 -0.40
CA PRO A 20 1.03 -11.54 0.39
C PRO A 20 1.23 -12.86 -0.37
N TRP A 21 1.07 -12.86 -1.70
CA TRP A 21 1.26 -14.04 -2.53
C TRP A 21 2.73 -14.39 -2.74
N PHE A 22 3.57 -13.38 -3.00
CA PHE A 22 5.01 -13.58 -3.16
C PHE A 22 5.64 -14.11 -1.87
N PHE A 23 5.25 -13.56 -0.73
CA PHE A 23 5.77 -13.97 0.57
C PHE A 23 5.15 -15.28 1.06
N GLY A 24 3.87 -15.53 0.74
CA GLY A 24 3.23 -16.83 0.99
C GLY A 24 3.89 -17.98 0.24
N ALA A 25 4.30 -17.76 -1.01
CA ALA A 25 5.02 -18.77 -1.80
C ALA A 25 6.40 -19.12 -1.22
N ARG A 26 7.07 -18.16 -0.55
CA ARG A 26 8.43 -18.34 -0.01
C ARG A 26 8.46 -18.80 1.45
N TRP A 27 7.56 -18.29 2.28
CA TRP A 27 7.59 -18.46 3.75
C TRP A 27 6.26 -18.97 4.33
N GLY A 28 5.34 -19.43 3.48
CA GLY A 28 4.06 -20.01 3.87
C GLY A 28 3.13 -19.02 4.57
N SER A 29 2.16 -19.57 5.30
CA SER A 29 1.11 -18.82 6.00
C SER A 29 1.60 -17.71 6.95
N ARG A 30 2.77 -17.87 7.60
CA ARG A 30 3.38 -16.81 8.43
C ARG A 30 3.93 -15.65 7.60
N GLY A 31 4.51 -15.95 6.43
CA GLY A 31 5.02 -14.96 5.49
C GLY A 31 3.93 -14.02 4.97
N VAL A 32 2.73 -14.56 4.73
CA VAL A 32 1.55 -13.80 4.28
C VAL A 32 1.20 -12.68 5.26
N TRP A 33 1.05 -12.98 6.56
CA TRP A 33 0.63 -11.98 7.55
C TRP A 33 1.73 -10.98 7.87
N LEU A 34 3.00 -11.42 7.93
CA LEU A 34 4.15 -10.53 8.10
C LEU A 34 4.25 -9.51 6.97
N SER A 35 4.13 -9.96 5.72
CA SER A 35 4.23 -9.08 4.57
C SER A 35 3.03 -8.13 4.44
N THR A 36 1.86 -8.59 4.88
CA THR A 36 0.63 -7.77 4.94
C THR A 36 0.77 -6.65 5.96
N GLY A 37 1.25 -6.97 7.17
CA GLY A 37 1.54 -5.96 8.19
C GLY A 37 2.55 -4.92 7.69
N PHE A 38 3.63 -5.38 7.05
CA PHE A 38 4.63 -4.49 6.46
C PHE A 38 4.04 -3.56 5.37
N ALA A 39 3.22 -4.09 4.46
CA ALA A 39 2.57 -3.33 3.40
C ALA A 39 1.64 -2.24 3.97
N VAL A 40 0.81 -2.58 4.96
CA VAL A 40 -0.12 -1.63 5.59
C VAL A 40 0.64 -0.55 6.37
N VAL A 41 1.67 -0.91 7.12
CA VAL A 41 2.51 0.06 7.84
C VAL A 41 3.19 1.01 6.85
N THR A 42 3.71 0.50 5.74
CA THR A 42 4.34 1.32 4.70
C THR A 42 3.34 2.34 4.13
N LEU A 43 2.12 1.92 3.79
CA LEU A 43 1.04 2.81 3.34
C LEU A 43 0.73 3.91 4.35
N LEU A 44 0.63 3.56 5.65
CA LEU A 44 0.37 4.53 6.72
C LEU A 44 1.52 5.53 6.90
N CYS A 45 2.78 5.07 6.84
CA CYS A 45 3.96 5.93 6.95
C CYS A 45 4.14 6.85 5.73
N CYS A 46 3.69 6.44 4.54
CA CYS A 46 3.72 7.30 3.37
C CYS A 46 2.78 8.52 3.50
N PHE A 47 1.71 8.45 4.29
CA PHE A 47 0.73 9.53 4.45
C PHE A 47 1.31 10.84 5.01
N PRO A 48 2.01 10.85 6.16
CA PRO A 48 2.63 12.06 6.69
C PRO A 48 3.76 12.61 5.79
N ILE A 49 4.51 11.73 5.11
CA ILE A 49 5.55 12.15 4.16
C ILE A 49 4.94 12.91 3.00
N LEU A 50 3.84 12.39 2.45
CA LEU A 50 3.07 13.03 1.40
C LEU A 50 2.56 14.38 1.84
N PHE A 51 2.02 14.47 3.05
CA PHE A 51 1.52 15.72 3.64
C PHE A 51 2.63 16.76 3.77
N SER A 52 3.83 16.35 4.19
CA SER A 52 4.99 17.23 4.30
C SER A 52 5.46 17.77 2.94
N VAL A 53 5.50 16.92 1.90
CA VAL A 53 5.92 17.33 0.54
C VAL A 53 4.83 18.16 -0.14
N ALA A 54 3.57 17.79 0.05
CA ALA A 54 2.38 18.47 -0.44
C ALA A 54 2.25 19.90 0.10
N CYS A 55 2.63 20.14 1.36
CA CYS A 55 2.57 21.45 1.99
C CYS A 55 3.48 22.49 1.30
N GLY A 56 4.60 22.05 0.70
CA GLY A 56 5.49 22.91 -0.08
C GLY A 56 4.94 23.35 -1.45
N ALA A 57 3.89 22.68 -1.95
CA ALA A 57 3.23 22.97 -3.22
C ALA A 57 1.77 23.39 -2.97
N CYS A 58 1.58 24.58 -2.41
CA CYS A 58 0.28 25.10 -1.99
C CYS A 58 -0.79 24.91 -3.08
N GLY A 59 -1.82 24.10 -2.79
CA GLY A 59 -2.94 23.79 -3.70
C GLY A 59 -2.87 22.38 -4.30
N GLN A 60 -1.77 22.03 -4.99
CA GLN A 60 -1.62 20.71 -5.62
C GLN A 60 -1.51 19.58 -4.59
N GLY A 61 -0.87 19.87 -3.46
CA GLY A 61 -0.74 18.96 -2.33
C GLY A 61 -2.08 18.43 -1.79
N ALA A 62 -3.06 19.33 -1.62
CA ALA A 62 -4.37 18.99 -1.08
C ALA A 62 -5.14 18.06 -2.05
N ILE A 63 -5.13 18.39 -3.35
CA ILE A 63 -5.79 17.59 -4.39
C ILE A 63 -5.19 16.18 -4.44
N ALA A 64 -3.87 16.08 -4.34
CA ALA A 64 -3.18 14.80 -4.31
C ALA A 64 -3.60 13.93 -3.12
N ILE A 65 -3.70 14.51 -1.91
CA ILE A 65 -4.14 13.77 -0.72
C ILE A 65 -5.58 13.26 -0.88
N PHE A 66 -6.48 14.09 -1.41
CA PHE A 66 -7.88 13.69 -1.64
C PHE A 66 -8.03 12.60 -2.71
N MET A 67 -7.14 12.56 -3.70
CA MET A 67 -7.13 11.50 -4.72
C MET A 67 -6.45 10.21 -4.22
N LEU A 68 -5.32 10.32 -3.51
CA LEU A 68 -4.53 9.18 -3.05
C LEU A 68 -5.10 8.51 -1.80
N GLY A 69 -5.72 9.26 -0.90
CA GLY A 69 -6.33 8.71 0.32
C GLY A 69 -7.29 7.56 0.05
N PRO A 70 -8.31 7.72 -0.83
CA PRO A 70 -9.22 6.64 -1.20
C PRO A 70 -8.50 5.45 -1.87
N ILE A 71 -7.52 5.72 -2.74
CA ILE A 71 -6.74 4.66 -3.43
C ILE A 71 -5.98 3.82 -2.41
N TRP A 72 -5.40 4.46 -1.39
CA TRP A 72 -4.64 3.78 -0.35
C TRP A 72 -5.53 2.98 0.61
N ILE A 73 -6.70 3.51 0.96
CA ILE A 73 -7.69 2.77 1.74
C ILE A 73 -8.13 1.53 0.95
N ALA A 74 -8.47 1.69 -0.33
CA ALA A 74 -8.83 0.58 -1.20
C ALA A 74 -7.68 -0.43 -1.32
N SER A 75 -6.45 0.04 -1.51
CA SER A 75 -5.24 -0.79 -1.57
C SER A 75 -5.02 -1.58 -0.27
N ALA A 76 -5.16 -0.95 0.89
CA ALA A 76 -5.03 -1.61 2.19
C ALA A 76 -6.10 -2.70 2.36
N LEU A 77 -7.36 -2.39 2.05
CA LEU A 77 -8.46 -3.35 2.11
C LEU A 77 -8.23 -4.54 1.17
N LEU A 78 -7.83 -4.27 -0.07
CA LEU A 78 -7.47 -5.28 -1.07
C LEU A 78 -6.27 -6.12 -0.63
N THR A 79 -5.29 -5.51 0.03
CA THR A 79 -4.11 -6.21 0.54
C THR A 79 -4.49 -7.17 1.67
N VAL A 80 -5.35 -6.75 2.59
CA VAL A 80 -5.84 -7.61 3.69
C VAL A 80 -6.73 -8.74 3.16
N THR A 81 -7.63 -8.47 2.21
CA THR A 81 -8.46 -9.53 1.59
C THR A 81 -7.61 -10.50 0.78
N SER A 82 -6.65 -9.99 0.01
CA SER A 82 -5.66 -10.80 -0.72
C SER A 82 -4.83 -11.68 0.22
N ALA A 83 -4.41 -11.13 1.37
CA ALA A 83 -3.71 -11.88 2.41
C ALA A 83 -4.56 -13.00 3.00
N ALA A 84 -5.85 -12.75 3.27
CA ALA A 84 -6.76 -13.80 3.74
C ALA A 84 -6.85 -14.96 2.73
N LEU A 85 -7.00 -14.65 1.44
CA LEU A 85 -7.03 -15.66 0.37
C LEU A 85 -5.70 -16.42 0.25
N ALA A 86 -4.58 -15.71 0.27
CA ALA A 86 -3.25 -16.31 0.23
C ALA A 86 -3.01 -17.20 1.46
N HIS A 87 -3.43 -16.76 2.65
CA HIS A 87 -3.32 -17.54 3.88
C HIS A 87 -4.08 -18.87 3.76
N TYR A 88 -5.32 -18.88 3.29
CA TYR A 88 -6.06 -20.14 3.07
C TYR A 88 -5.37 -21.08 2.09
N LYS A 89 -4.71 -20.54 1.05
CA LYS A 89 -3.96 -21.33 0.08
C LYS A 89 -2.68 -21.94 0.67
N PHE A 90 -1.93 -21.18 1.47
CA PHE A 90 -0.62 -21.57 2.01
C PHE A 90 -0.67 -22.10 3.45
N ALA A 91 -1.84 -22.20 4.07
CA ALA A 91 -2.07 -22.83 5.36
C ALA A 91 -2.50 -24.31 5.24
N ARG A 92 -2.83 -24.76 4.03
CA ARG A 92 -2.90 -26.19 3.68
C ARG A 92 -1.50 -26.70 3.35
#